data_AF-E1ZFV6-F1
#
_entry.id   AF-E1ZFV6-F1
#
_cell.length_a   1.000
_cell.length_b   1.000
_cell.length_c   1.000
_cell.angle_alpha   90.00
_cell.angle_beta   90.00
_cell.angle_gamma   90.00
#
_symmetry.space_group_name_H-M   'P 1'
#
loop_
_entity.id
_entity.type
_entity.pdbx_description
1 polymer ?
#
loop_
_entity_poly.entity_id
_entity_poly.type
_entity_poly.pdbx_seq_one_letter_code
_entity_poly.pdbx_strand_id
1 'polypeptide(L)'
;MPPKRKTAAGAAAAAAAAAGGGGRAAGGADGLVYRHCFLQAIMGRQYLKESDAKELYRQITGAAHDGNYLHFMADINQQLNFAQFELRRVKYPGDGEWYLGFVNREGDEPSKRATKYRGAKDGKPDTRITAYFRALLDQMVASSAADQGLGYLTSQQALYIQISPDAATQAEEEEAAAVRQQADEVRKLSMKERETVLAQLATDGWLAHMPSRAGCYTLGPRSFLELAQALEGMVH
;
A
#
# COMPACT_ATOMS: atom_id res chain seq x y z
N MET A 1 -24.88 7.28 68.96
CA MET A 1 -24.06 6.14 68.45
C MET A 1 -24.24 6.02 66.95
N PRO A 2 -23.26 6.39 66.13
CA PRO A 2 -23.23 6.05 64.70
C PRO A 2 -22.24 4.89 64.44
N PRO A 3 -22.50 4.00 63.45
CA PRO A 3 -21.56 2.94 63.10
C PRO A 3 -20.41 3.45 62.21
N LYS A 4 -19.21 2.98 62.53
CA LYS A 4 -17.92 3.27 61.87
C LYS A 4 -17.85 2.62 60.46
N ARG A 5 -17.48 3.41 59.44
CA ARG A 5 -17.09 2.96 58.09
C ARG A 5 -15.78 2.14 58.16
N LYS A 6 -15.80 0.89 57.69
CA LYS A 6 -14.61 0.07 57.44
C LYS A 6 -14.17 0.19 55.96
N THR A 7 -13.05 0.89 55.77
CA THR A 7 -11.92 0.66 54.85
C THR A 7 -12.15 -0.05 53.50
N ALA A 8 -12.12 0.75 52.43
CA ALA A 8 -11.97 0.36 51.02
C ALA A 8 -10.50 0.14 50.59
N ALA A 9 -9.69 -0.50 51.44
CA ALA A 9 -8.26 -0.71 51.20
C ALA A 9 -7.91 -2.11 50.64
N GLY A 10 -8.86 -3.05 50.66
CA GLY A 10 -8.61 -4.45 50.24
C GLY A 10 -8.76 -4.71 48.73
N ALA A 11 -9.49 -3.87 48.00
CA ALA A 11 -9.77 -4.10 46.57
C ALA A 11 -8.65 -3.60 45.63
N ALA A 12 -7.83 -2.63 46.08
CA ALA A 12 -6.74 -2.08 45.27
C ALA A 12 -5.53 -3.03 45.18
N ALA A 13 -5.32 -3.90 46.17
CA ALA A 13 -4.20 -4.85 46.19
C ALA A 13 -4.42 -6.06 45.27
N ALA A 14 -5.67 -6.43 44.98
CA ALA A 14 -5.98 -7.55 44.08
C ALA A 14 -5.91 -7.15 42.59
N ALA A 15 -6.15 -5.88 42.25
CA ALA A 15 -6.03 -5.38 40.87
C ALA A 15 -4.57 -5.17 40.42
N ALA A 16 -3.65 -4.94 41.36
CA ALA A 16 -2.22 -4.78 41.06
C ALA A 16 -1.52 -6.12 40.75
N ALA A 17 -2.06 -7.26 41.20
CA ALA A 17 -1.47 -8.58 40.98
C ALA A 17 -1.79 -9.19 39.59
N ALA A 18 -2.76 -8.64 38.86
CA ALA A 18 -3.08 -9.06 37.49
C ALA A 18 -2.24 -8.34 36.41
N ALA A 19 -1.42 -7.36 36.80
CA ALA A 19 -0.48 -6.65 35.91
C ALA A 19 0.88 -7.35 35.74
N GLY A 20 1.05 -8.55 36.31
CA GLY A 20 2.28 -9.35 36.26
C GLY A 20 2.41 -10.29 35.06
N GLY A 21 1.65 -10.06 33.98
CA GLY A 21 1.75 -10.82 32.73
C GLY A 21 2.90 -10.32 31.87
N GLY A 22 4.08 -10.90 32.08
CA GLY A 22 5.36 -10.63 31.42
C GLY A 22 5.29 -10.05 30.00
N GLY A 23 5.51 -8.73 29.90
CA GLY A 23 6.09 -8.15 28.70
C GLY A 23 7.54 -8.60 28.59
N ARG A 24 7.80 -9.74 27.94
CA ARG A 24 9.17 -10.11 27.53
C ARG A 24 9.67 -8.99 26.65
N ALA A 25 10.56 -8.18 27.22
CA ALA A 25 11.24 -7.09 26.53
C ALA A 25 11.77 -7.60 25.18
N ALA A 26 11.35 -6.94 24.10
CA ALA A 26 11.75 -7.22 22.72
C ALA A 26 13.23 -6.84 22.42
N GLY A 27 14.12 -7.03 23.40
CA GLY A 27 15.54 -6.71 23.35
C GLY A 27 16.47 -7.92 23.25
N GLY A 28 15.95 -9.15 23.27
CA GLY A 28 16.73 -10.40 23.13
C GLY A 28 16.60 -11.07 21.75
N ALA A 29 17.21 -12.25 21.58
CA ALA A 29 17.13 -13.07 20.35
C ALA A 29 15.69 -13.33 19.88
N ASP A 30 14.75 -13.49 20.82
CA ASP A 30 13.31 -13.60 20.57
C ASP A 30 12.77 -12.39 19.79
N GLY A 31 13.25 -11.18 20.10
CA GLY A 31 12.85 -9.96 19.41
C GLY A 31 13.29 -9.93 17.94
N LEU A 32 14.43 -10.54 17.60
CA LEU A 32 14.86 -10.66 16.21
C LEU A 32 13.98 -11.67 15.45
N VAL A 33 13.65 -12.80 16.08
CA VAL A 33 12.76 -13.81 15.51
C VAL A 33 11.37 -13.23 15.25
N TYR A 34 10.81 -12.46 16.20
CA TYR A 34 9.51 -11.82 16.03
C TYR A 34 9.50 -10.83 14.86
N ARG A 35 10.54 -10.00 14.75
CA ARG A 35 10.70 -9.04 13.64
C ARG A 35 10.78 -9.76 12.29
N HIS A 36 11.57 -10.83 12.22
CA HIS A 36 11.69 -11.64 11.00
C HIS A 36 10.37 -12.31 10.61
N CYS A 37 9.66 -12.95 11.55
CA CYS A 37 8.36 -13.56 11.29
C CYS A 37 7.32 -12.54 10.82
N PHE A 38 7.29 -11.36 11.45
CA PHE A 38 6.40 -10.28 11.06
C PHE A 38 6.69 -9.78 9.64
N LEU A 39 7.97 -9.57 9.32
CA LEU A 39 8.40 -9.15 8.00
C LEU A 39 8.04 -10.19 6.93
N GLN A 40 8.32 -11.47 7.17
CA GLN A 40 7.97 -12.57 6.25
C GLN A 40 6.46 -12.62 5.97
N ALA A 41 5.64 -12.45 7.02
CA ALA A 41 4.19 -12.44 6.90
C ALA A 41 3.68 -11.25 6.06
N ILE A 42 4.28 -10.07 6.19
CA ILE A 42 3.95 -8.91 5.35
C ILE A 42 4.41 -9.14 3.91
N MET A 43 5.64 -9.61 3.69
CA MET A 43 6.16 -9.87 2.35
C MET A 43 5.29 -10.86 1.56
N GLY A 44 4.74 -11.88 2.23
CA GLY A 44 3.82 -12.84 1.62
C GLY A 44 2.46 -12.25 1.22
N ARG A 45 2.04 -11.16 1.87
CA ARG A 45 0.72 -10.50 1.66
C ARG A 45 0.83 -9.17 0.89
N GLN A 46 2.04 -8.68 0.64
CA GLN A 46 2.40 -7.41 -0.01
C GLN A 46 2.02 -6.17 0.82
N TYR A 47 0.78 -6.08 1.28
CA TYR A 47 0.31 -5.05 2.20
C TYR A 47 -0.83 -5.58 3.08
N LEU A 48 -1.14 -4.87 4.15
CA LEU A 48 -2.16 -5.20 5.15
C LEU A 48 -2.84 -3.95 5.68
N LYS A 49 -4.08 -4.08 6.17
CA LYS A 49 -4.65 -3.06 7.07
C LYS A 49 -3.84 -3.01 8.36
N GLU A 50 -3.67 -1.82 8.93
CA GLU A 50 -2.93 -1.64 10.18
C GLU A 50 -3.60 -2.40 11.34
N SER A 51 -4.94 -2.55 11.33
CA SER A 51 -5.67 -3.41 12.27
C SER A 51 -5.13 -4.84 12.28
N ASP A 52 -4.94 -5.41 11.09
CA ASP A 52 -4.54 -6.80 10.89
C ASP A 52 -3.04 -6.97 11.18
N ALA A 53 -2.24 -5.95 10.84
CA ALA A 53 -0.84 -5.89 11.21
C ALA A 53 -0.65 -5.84 12.74
N LYS A 54 -1.47 -5.05 13.45
CA LYS A 54 -1.46 -5.01 14.93
C LYS A 54 -1.91 -6.33 15.54
N GLU A 55 -2.87 -7.02 14.93
CA GLU A 55 -3.26 -8.37 15.35
C GLU A 55 -2.12 -9.37 15.17
N LEU A 56 -1.49 -9.38 14.00
CA LEU A 56 -0.33 -10.21 13.71
C LEU A 56 0.82 -9.94 14.70
N TYR A 57 1.08 -8.68 15.01
CA TYR A 57 2.06 -8.29 16.04
C TYR A 57 1.76 -8.93 17.39
N ARG A 58 0.50 -8.85 17.87
CA ARG A 58 0.09 -9.47 19.14
C ARG A 58 0.23 -10.98 19.11
N GLN A 59 -0.15 -11.62 18.00
CA GLN A 59 -0.02 -13.07 17.83
C GLN A 59 1.45 -13.54 17.87
N ILE A 60 2.35 -12.82 17.21
CA ILE A 60 3.77 -13.18 17.15
C ILE A 60 4.50 -12.91 18.46
N THR A 61 4.21 -11.78 19.11
CA THR A 61 4.93 -11.34 20.32
C THR A 61 4.31 -11.85 21.62
N GLY A 62 3.06 -12.33 21.57
CA GLY A 62 2.26 -12.64 22.76
C GLY A 62 1.80 -11.41 23.53
N ALA A 63 1.93 -10.21 22.98
CA ALA A 63 1.56 -8.97 23.65
C ALA A 63 0.03 -8.84 23.80
N ALA A 64 -0.42 -8.45 24.99
CA ALA A 64 -1.83 -8.19 25.26
C ALA A 64 -2.35 -6.91 24.57
N HIS A 65 -1.47 -5.94 24.33
CA HIS A 65 -1.78 -4.63 23.76
C HIS A 65 -0.76 -4.21 22.70
N ASP A 66 -1.11 -3.26 21.85
CA ASP A 66 -0.31 -2.78 20.71
C ASP A 66 0.50 -1.51 21.00
N GLY A 67 0.65 -1.10 22.27
CA GLY A 67 1.35 0.14 22.64
C GLY A 67 2.80 0.23 22.15
N ASN A 68 3.48 -0.91 21.98
CA ASN A 68 4.85 -0.99 21.47
C ASN A 68 4.95 -1.25 19.96
N TYR A 69 3.82 -1.31 19.25
CA TYR A 69 3.77 -1.65 17.82
C TYR A 69 4.58 -0.67 16.95
N LEU A 70 4.45 0.63 17.20
CA LEU A 70 5.19 1.64 16.42
C LEU A 70 6.70 1.58 16.68
N HIS A 71 7.13 1.31 17.91
CA HIS A 71 8.54 1.08 18.23
C HIS A 71 9.06 -0.19 17.54
N PHE A 72 8.28 -1.27 17.59
CA PHE A 72 8.61 -2.52 16.91
C PHE A 72 8.78 -2.32 15.39
N MET A 73 7.92 -1.53 14.76
CA MET A 73 8.07 -1.14 13.36
C MET A 73 9.32 -0.29 13.11
N ALA A 74 9.61 0.68 13.98
CA ALA A 74 10.80 1.52 13.86
C ALA A 74 12.09 0.68 13.90
N ASP A 75 12.15 -0.31 14.79
CA ASP A 75 13.28 -1.25 14.87
C ASP A 75 13.45 -2.05 13.57
N ILE A 76 12.35 -2.49 12.94
CA ILE A 76 12.40 -3.19 11.65
C ILE A 76 12.92 -2.25 10.56
N ASN A 77 12.40 -1.01 10.49
CA ASN A 77 12.82 -0.05 9.48
C ASN A 77 14.31 0.31 9.61
N GLN A 78 14.84 0.40 10.83
CA GLN A 78 16.28 0.57 11.05
C GLN A 78 17.08 -0.60 10.46
N GLN A 79 16.58 -1.83 10.58
CA GLN A 79 17.21 -3.02 10.02
C GLN A 79 17.05 -3.14 8.50
N LEU A 80 16.00 -2.56 7.91
CA LEU A 80 15.77 -2.58 6.46
C LEU A 80 16.53 -1.48 5.71
N ASN A 81 16.98 -0.44 6.41
CA ASN A 81 17.56 0.76 5.80
C ASN A 81 18.79 0.47 4.92
N PHE A 82 19.61 -0.53 5.26
CA PHE A 82 20.79 -0.88 4.44
C PHE A 82 20.42 -1.41 3.05
N ALA A 83 19.23 -1.99 2.90
CA ALA A 83 18.74 -2.59 1.67
C ALA A 83 17.72 -1.69 0.95
N GLN A 84 17.59 -0.43 1.38
CA GLN A 84 16.64 0.54 0.81
C GLN A 84 15.19 0.05 0.81
N PHE A 85 14.82 -0.80 1.77
CA PHE A 85 13.44 -1.19 2.00
C PHE A 85 12.89 -0.48 3.24
N GLU A 86 11.56 -0.36 3.32
CA GLU A 86 10.88 0.08 4.52
C GLU A 86 9.49 -0.57 4.64
N LEU A 87 9.05 -0.73 5.88
CA LEU A 87 7.64 -0.86 6.22
C LEU A 87 7.03 0.54 6.24
N ARG A 88 6.29 0.86 5.20
CA ARG A 88 5.60 2.13 5.03
C ARG A 88 4.17 2.04 5.52
N ARG A 89 3.75 3.05 6.26
CA ARG A 89 2.36 3.23 6.70
C ARG A 89 1.74 4.40 5.95
N VAL A 90 0.54 4.21 5.41
CA VAL A 90 -0.21 5.25 4.69
C VAL A 90 -1.68 5.22 5.10
N LYS A 91 -2.32 6.39 5.21
CA LYS A 91 -3.76 6.49 5.38
C LYS A 91 -4.39 6.53 4.00
N TYR A 92 -5.17 5.52 3.62
CA TYR A 92 -5.77 5.46 2.31
C TYR A 92 -7.00 6.38 2.26
N PRO A 93 -7.07 7.35 1.33
CA PRO A 93 -8.20 8.29 1.29
C PRO A 93 -9.55 7.63 0.98
N GLY A 94 -9.57 6.50 0.28
CA GLY A 94 -10.80 5.89 -0.21
C GLY A 94 -11.64 5.17 0.84
N ASP A 95 -11.05 4.78 1.97
CA ASP A 95 -11.78 4.25 3.13
C ASP A 95 -11.40 4.93 4.46
N GLY A 96 -10.39 5.79 4.46
CA GLY A 96 -9.89 6.47 5.65
C GLY A 96 -9.09 5.58 6.59
N GLU A 97 -8.82 4.32 6.23
CA GLU A 97 -8.11 3.35 7.05
C GLU A 97 -6.60 3.43 6.84
N TRP A 98 -5.85 2.94 7.82
CA TRP A 98 -4.41 2.84 7.73
C TRP A 98 -3.99 1.51 7.13
N TYR A 99 -3.02 1.57 6.23
CA TYR A 99 -2.40 0.42 5.57
C TYR A 99 -0.91 0.40 5.81
N LEU A 100 -0.36 -0.82 5.88
CA LEU A 100 1.06 -1.11 6.04
C LEU A 100 1.54 -1.94 4.84
N GLY A 101 2.64 -1.55 4.21
CA GLY A 101 3.25 -2.29 3.11
C GLY A 101 4.77 -2.40 3.23
N PHE A 102 5.33 -3.44 2.63
CA PHE A 102 6.77 -3.58 2.45
C PHE A 102 7.16 -2.94 1.11
N VAL A 103 7.92 -1.84 1.16
CA VAL A 103 8.17 -0.96 0.01
C VAL A 103 9.66 -0.86 -0.28
N ASN A 104 10.02 -0.94 -1.55
CA ASN A 104 11.36 -0.60 -2.03
C ASN A 104 11.47 0.93 -2.24
N ARG A 105 12.47 1.58 -1.65
CA ARG A 105 12.69 3.03 -1.78
C ARG A 105 13.37 3.41 -3.09
N GLU A 106 14.23 2.56 -3.64
CA GLU A 106 14.99 2.85 -4.87
C GLU A 106 14.37 2.24 -6.14
N GLY A 107 13.43 1.31 -6.00
CA GLY A 107 12.79 0.69 -7.16
C GLY A 107 12.07 1.72 -8.04
N ASP A 108 12.44 1.79 -9.32
CA ASP A 108 11.67 2.46 -10.36
C ASP A 108 10.26 1.81 -10.46
N GLU A 109 9.26 2.57 -10.92
CA GLU A 109 7.87 2.08 -11.02
C GLU A 109 7.74 0.71 -11.72
N PRO A 110 8.54 0.39 -12.77
CA PRO A 110 8.55 -0.94 -13.36
C PRO A 110 9.10 -2.03 -12.42
N SER A 111 10.17 -1.76 -11.67
CA SER A 111 10.82 -2.76 -10.78
C SER A 111 10.02 -3.12 -9.54
N LYS A 112 9.16 -2.20 -9.07
CA LYS A 112 8.25 -2.40 -7.94
C LYS A 112 7.10 -3.38 -8.21
N ARG A 113 6.81 -3.65 -9.48
CA ARG A 113 5.70 -4.54 -9.86
C ARG A 113 6.06 -6.01 -9.67
N ALA A 114 5.12 -6.75 -9.10
CA ALA A 114 5.27 -8.18 -8.84
C ALA A 114 5.73 -8.95 -10.09
N THR A 115 6.40 -10.09 -9.89
CA THR A 115 6.79 -11.02 -10.95
C THR A 115 5.64 -11.38 -11.90
N LYS A 116 4.39 -11.30 -11.43
CA LYS A 116 3.15 -11.49 -12.18
C LYS A 116 3.00 -10.56 -13.41
N TYR A 117 3.66 -9.40 -13.40
CA TYR A 117 3.61 -8.43 -14.49
C TYR A 117 4.89 -8.42 -15.32
N ARG A 118 5.75 -9.44 -15.19
CA ARG A 118 6.96 -9.58 -16.01
C ARG A 118 6.63 -10.32 -17.31
N GLY A 119 7.21 -9.86 -18.42
CA GLY A 119 7.11 -10.49 -19.72
C GLY A 119 7.77 -11.88 -19.71
N ALA A 120 7.12 -12.84 -20.37
CA ALA A 120 7.48 -14.26 -20.34
C ALA A 120 8.87 -14.63 -20.89
N LYS A 121 9.55 -13.73 -21.61
CA LYS A 121 10.82 -14.04 -22.29
C LYS A 121 12.09 -13.60 -21.54
N ASP A 122 12.04 -12.48 -20.83
CA ASP A 122 13.28 -11.85 -20.32
C ASP A 122 13.23 -11.55 -18.81
N GLY A 123 12.13 -11.89 -18.13
CA GLY A 123 11.94 -11.56 -16.72
C GLY A 123 11.89 -10.05 -16.44
N LYS A 124 11.75 -9.20 -17.46
CA LYS A 124 11.55 -7.75 -17.33
C LYS A 124 10.07 -7.41 -17.18
N PRO A 125 9.69 -6.29 -16.55
CA PRO A 125 8.29 -5.83 -16.53
C PRO A 125 7.71 -5.78 -17.95
N ASP A 126 6.47 -6.25 -18.12
CA ASP A 126 5.75 -6.17 -19.39
C ASP A 126 5.45 -4.68 -19.65
N THR A 127 6.13 -4.12 -20.64
CA THR A 127 6.04 -2.71 -21.01
C THR A 127 4.63 -2.29 -21.39
N ARG A 128 3.83 -3.21 -21.92
CA ARG A 128 2.44 -2.97 -22.32
C ARG A 128 1.54 -2.73 -21.11
N ILE A 129 1.65 -3.61 -20.11
CA ILE A 129 0.95 -3.46 -18.82
C ILE A 129 1.45 -2.21 -18.10
N THR A 130 2.76 -1.96 -18.19
CA THR A 130 3.40 -0.82 -17.54
C THR A 130 2.86 0.50 -18.08
N ALA A 131 2.83 0.64 -19.40
CA ALA A 131 2.29 1.80 -20.11
C ALA A 131 0.78 1.96 -19.88
N TYR A 132 0.02 0.86 -19.85
CA TYR A 132 -1.42 0.89 -19.59
C TYR A 132 -1.75 1.37 -18.19
N PHE A 133 -1.06 0.85 -17.17
CA PHE A 133 -1.25 1.33 -15.82
C PHE A 133 -0.83 2.80 -15.65
N ARG A 134 0.27 3.22 -16.27
CA ARG A 134 0.68 4.63 -16.27
C ARG A 134 -0.41 5.51 -16.90
N ALA A 135 -0.99 5.09 -18.01
CA ALA A 135 -2.08 5.85 -18.64
C ALA A 135 -3.31 5.96 -17.73
N LEU A 136 -3.64 4.90 -16.98
CA LEU A 136 -4.71 4.93 -15.99
C LEU A 136 -4.41 5.93 -14.87
N LEU A 137 -3.17 5.95 -14.36
CA LEU A 137 -2.72 6.92 -13.37
C LEU A 137 -2.87 8.35 -13.89
N ASP A 138 -2.30 8.63 -15.06
CA ASP A 138 -2.31 9.97 -15.68
C ASP A 138 -3.75 10.47 -15.86
N GLN A 139 -4.66 9.62 -16.36
CA GLN A 139 -6.07 10.00 -16.52
C GLN A 139 -6.82 10.14 -15.19
N MET A 140 -6.50 9.34 -14.16
CA MET A 140 -7.10 9.50 -12.83
C MET A 140 -6.64 10.81 -12.17
N VAL A 141 -5.37 11.17 -12.30
CA VAL A 141 -4.81 12.42 -11.76
C VAL A 141 -5.35 13.63 -12.52
N ALA A 142 -5.41 13.57 -13.84
CA ALA A 142 -5.96 14.64 -14.68
C ALA A 142 -7.49 14.75 -14.65
N SER A 143 -8.18 13.75 -14.09
CA SER A 143 -9.65 13.75 -14.01
C SER A 143 -10.12 14.89 -13.12
N SER A 144 -10.93 15.79 -13.68
CA SER A 144 -11.68 16.78 -12.88
C SER A 144 -12.75 16.12 -12.00
N ALA A 145 -13.04 14.83 -12.23
CA ALA A 145 -13.95 14.03 -11.45
C ALA A 145 -13.18 13.41 -10.27
N ALA A 146 -13.24 14.09 -9.12
CA ALA A 146 -12.75 13.59 -7.85
C ALA A 146 -13.92 13.34 -6.89
N ASP A 147 -13.84 12.26 -6.13
CA ASP A 147 -14.74 12.00 -4.99
C ASP A 147 -13.88 11.54 -3.82
N GLN A 148 -14.13 12.11 -2.63
CA GLN A 148 -13.28 11.92 -1.43
C GLN A 148 -11.80 12.27 -1.66
N GLY A 149 -11.51 13.20 -2.59
CA GLY A 149 -10.15 13.58 -2.96
C GLY A 149 -9.43 12.57 -3.86
N LEU A 150 -10.15 11.55 -4.36
CA LEU A 150 -9.61 10.55 -5.29
C LEU A 150 -10.20 10.74 -6.68
N GLY A 151 -9.32 10.92 -7.67
CA GLY A 151 -9.68 10.81 -9.07
C GLY A 151 -10.15 9.39 -9.41
N TYR A 152 -11.13 9.28 -10.31
CA TYR A 152 -11.65 7.98 -10.73
C TYR A 152 -11.91 7.92 -12.23
N LEU A 153 -11.95 6.70 -12.75
CA LEU A 153 -12.35 6.38 -14.12
C LEU A 153 -13.50 5.38 -14.10
N THR A 154 -14.46 5.56 -14.98
CA THR A 154 -15.45 4.51 -15.27
C THR A 154 -14.77 3.30 -15.91
N SER A 155 -15.40 2.12 -15.80
CA SER A 155 -14.92 0.90 -16.48
C SER A 155 -14.76 1.12 -17.99
N GLN A 156 -15.68 1.87 -18.61
CA GLN A 156 -15.59 2.21 -20.03
C GLN A 156 -14.34 3.07 -20.33
N GLN A 157 -14.09 4.13 -19.57
CA GLN A 157 -12.90 4.96 -19.75
C GLN A 157 -11.61 4.17 -19.55
N ALA A 158 -11.56 3.31 -18.53
CA ALA A 158 -10.40 2.46 -18.26
C ALA A 158 -10.12 1.48 -19.42
N LEU A 159 -11.15 0.87 -20.01
CA LEU A 159 -10.99 -0.09 -21.11
C LEU A 159 -10.61 0.59 -22.44
N TYR A 160 -11.27 1.71 -22.74
CA TYR A 160 -11.06 2.50 -23.96
C TYR A 160 -10.05 3.61 -23.77
N ILE A 161 -9.05 3.40 -22.90
CA ILE A 161 -8.06 4.44 -22.64
C ILE A 161 -7.34 4.82 -23.93
N GLN A 162 -7.28 6.13 -24.18
CA GLN A 162 -6.58 6.72 -25.30
C GLN A 162 -5.56 7.71 -24.73
N ILE A 163 -4.31 7.51 -25.11
CA ILE A 163 -3.25 8.48 -24.88
C ILE A 163 -3.25 9.38 -26.12
N SER A 164 -3.71 10.63 -25.97
CA SER A 164 -3.67 11.57 -27.08
C SER A 164 -2.23 12.04 -27.29
N PRO A 165 -1.62 11.80 -28.46
CA PRO A 165 -0.29 12.31 -28.76
C PRO A 165 -0.26 13.83 -28.90
N ASP A 166 -1.41 14.51 -28.98
CA ASP A 166 -1.47 15.97 -29.11
C ASP A 166 -1.05 16.71 -27.82
N ALA A 167 -1.07 16.02 -26.67
CA ALA A 167 -0.45 16.54 -25.44
C ALA A 167 1.08 16.70 -25.57
N ALA A 168 1.70 15.96 -26.49
CA ALA A 168 3.14 16.02 -26.76
C ALA A 168 3.55 17.23 -27.62
N THR A 169 2.60 17.99 -28.18
CA THR A 169 2.92 19.09 -29.12
C THR A 169 3.50 20.33 -28.43
N GLN A 170 3.41 20.41 -27.10
CA GLN A 170 3.96 21.49 -26.27
C GLN A 170 5.08 21.02 -25.33
N ALA A 171 5.40 19.72 -25.34
CA ALA A 171 6.40 19.12 -24.47
C ALA A 171 7.78 19.11 -25.14
N GLU A 172 8.84 18.99 -24.33
CA GLU A 172 10.19 18.77 -24.85
C GLU A 172 10.24 17.49 -25.70
N GLU A 173 11.14 17.44 -26.68
CA GLU A 173 11.18 16.36 -27.68
C GLU A 173 11.30 14.96 -27.05
N GLU A 174 11.98 14.87 -25.90
CA GLU A 174 12.15 13.65 -25.12
C GLU A 174 10.85 13.18 -24.43
N GLU A 175 10.10 14.10 -23.84
CA GLU A 175 8.80 13.80 -23.21
C GLU A 175 7.76 13.44 -24.27
N ALA A 176 7.78 14.15 -25.40
CA ALA A 176 6.95 13.84 -26.56
C ALA A 176 7.21 12.42 -27.11
N ALA A 177 8.47 11.99 -27.16
CA ALA A 177 8.84 10.64 -27.55
C ALA A 177 8.34 9.59 -26.53
N ALA A 178 8.44 9.87 -25.23
CA ALA A 178 7.96 8.98 -24.18
C ALA A 178 6.43 8.77 -24.24
N VAL A 179 5.65 9.84 -24.45
CA VAL A 179 4.18 9.77 -24.59
C VAL A 179 3.79 8.93 -25.82
N ARG A 180 4.50 9.10 -26.95
CA ARG A 180 4.26 8.30 -28.15
C ARG A 180 4.56 6.82 -27.92
N GLN A 181 5.69 6.53 -27.27
CA GLN A 181 6.06 5.16 -26.93
C GLN A 181 5.03 4.50 -25.99
N GLN A 182 4.56 5.23 -24.98
CA GLN A 182 3.50 4.77 -24.09
C GLN A 182 2.21 4.46 -24.87
N ALA A 183 1.79 5.35 -25.78
CA ALA A 183 0.61 5.16 -26.63
C ALA A 183 0.72 3.88 -27.48
N ASP A 184 1.88 3.62 -28.07
CA ASP A 184 2.11 2.44 -28.90
C ASP A 184 2.13 1.15 -28.07
N GLU A 185 2.71 1.15 -26.87
CA GLU A 185 2.66 0.00 -25.97
C GLU A 185 1.24 -0.32 -25.50
N VAL A 186 0.43 0.69 -25.20
CA VAL A 186 -0.99 0.50 -24.82
C VAL A 186 -1.82 -0.06 -25.97
N ARG A 187 -1.53 0.33 -27.21
CA ARG A 187 -2.19 -0.21 -28.42
C ARG A 187 -1.91 -1.70 -28.64
N LYS A 188 -0.79 -2.22 -28.12
CA LYS A 188 -0.44 -3.65 -28.21
C LYS A 188 -1.28 -4.54 -27.27
N LEU A 189 -2.02 -3.97 -26.32
CA LEU A 189 -2.99 -4.71 -25.51
C LEU A 189 -4.34 -4.76 -26.21
N SER A 190 -4.80 -5.98 -26.48
CA SER A 190 -6.18 -6.23 -26.91
C SER A 190 -7.18 -5.86 -25.82
N MET A 191 -8.45 -5.66 -26.18
CA MET A 191 -9.51 -5.35 -25.21
C MET A 191 -9.65 -6.43 -24.12
N LYS A 192 -9.58 -7.70 -24.51
CA LYS A 192 -9.65 -8.83 -23.56
C LYS A 192 -8.47 -8.85 -22.59
N GLU A 193 -7.27 -8.51 -23.07
CA GLU A 193 -6.10 -8.37 -22.19
C GLU A 193 -6.27 -7.19 -21.24
N ARG A 194 -6.81 -6.05 -21.70
CA ARG A 194 -7.09 -4.88 -20.84
C ARG A 194 -8.08 -5.23 -19.73
N GLU A 195 -9.17 -5.93 -20.04
CA GLU A 195 -10.13 -6.40 -19.03
C GLU A 195 -9.46 -7.29 -17.97
N THR A 196 -8.63 -8.24 -18.41
CA THR A 196 -7.91 -9.16 -17.53
C THR A 196 -6.91 -8.42 -16.65
N VAL A 197 -6.14 -7.51 -17.24
CA VAL A 197 -5.15 -6.68 -16.54
C VAL A 197 -5.83 -5.76 -15.53
N LEU A 198 -6.96 -5.13 -15.89
CA LEU A 198 -7.71 -4.25 -15.00
C LEU A 198 -8.23 -5.00 -13.77
N ALA A 199 -8.81 -6.19 -13.97
CA ALA A 199 -9.24 -7.06 -12.88
C ALA A 199 -8.07 -7.50 -11.98
N GLN A 200 -6.92 -7.82 -12.58
CA GLN A 200 -5.73 -8.20 -11.84
C GLN A 200 -5.15 -7.03 -11.04
N LEU A 201 -5.10 -5.83 -11.60
CA LEU A 201 -4.65 -4.61 -10.92
C LEU A 201 -5.54 -4.28 -9.71
N ALA A 202 -6.86 -4.46 -9.83
CA ALA A 202 -7.78 -4.31 -8.70
C ALA A 202 -7.55 -5.38 -7.63
N THR A 203 -7.37 -6.64 -8.04
CA THR A 203 -7.13 -7.76 -7.12
C THR A 203 -5.82 -7.62 -6.35
N ASP A 204 -4.76 -7.15 -7.01
CA ASP A 204 -3.44 -6.94 -6.39
C ASP A 204 -3.32 -5.59 -5.66
N GLY A 205 -4.42 -4.83 -5.55
CA GLY A 205 -4.52 -3.60 -4.76
C GLY A 205 -3.92 -2.33 -5.41
N TRP A 206 -3.49 -2.41 -6.66
CA TRP A 206 -3.05 -1.24 -7.45
C TRP A 206 -4.21 -0.31 -7.78
N LEU A 207 -5.37 -0.89 -8.07
CA LEU A 207 -6.63 -0.18 -8.23
C LEU A 207 -7.61 -0.60 -7.13
N ALA A 208 -8.60 0.24 -6.88
CA ALA A 208 -9.73 -0.08 -6.02
C ALA A 208 -11.03 0.33 -6.72
N HIS A 209 -12.13 -0.31 -6.36
CA HIS A 209 -13.45 0.16 -6.77
C HIS A 209 -13.86 1.36 -5.93
N MET A 210 -14.51 2.34 -6.55
CA MET A 210 -15.05 3.50 -5.83
C MET A 210 -16.24 3.08 -4.96
N PRO A 211 -16.21 3.30 -3.64
CA PRO A 211 -17.31 2.92 -2.74
C PRO A 211 -18.62 3.62 -3.07
N SER A 212 -18.55 4.89 -3.49
CA SER A 212 -19.69 5.74 -3.82
C SER A 212 -20.22 5.53 -5.24
N ARG A 213 -19.46 4.87 -6.13
CA ARG A 213 -19.78 4.76 -7.56
C ARG A 213 -19.44 3.39 -8.12
N ALA A 214 -20.47 2.55 -8.25
CA ALA A 214 -20.35 1.26 -8.90
C ALA A 214 -19.81 1.38 -10.33
N GLY A 215 -18.96 0.44 -10.73
CA GLY A 215 -18.36 0.42 -12.06
C GLY A 215 -17.26 1.46 -12.30
N CYS A 216 -16.81 2.16 -11.24
CA CYS A 216 -15.67 3.07 -11.31
C CYS A 216 -14.45 2.51 -10.55
N TYR A 217 -13.27 2.82 -11.07
CA TYR A 217 -11.97 2.48 -10.49
C TYR A 217 -11.25 3.75 -10.03
N THR A 218 -10.51 3.63 -8.95
CA THR A 218 -9.59 4.63 -8.43
C THR A 218 -8.26 3.97 -8.03
N LEU A 219 -7.29 4.76 -7.57
CA LEU A 219 -6.03 4.26 -7.05
C LEU A 219 -6.25 3.44 -5.79
N GLY A 220 -5.70 2.23 -5.75
CA GLY A 220 -5.78 1.38 -4.57
C GLY A 220 -4.70 1.68 -3.52
N PRO A 221 -4.83 1.13 -2.30
CA PRO A 221 -3.90 1.37 -1.20
C PRO A 221 -2.43 1.07 -1.55
N ARG A 222 -2.19 0.07 -2.41
CA ARG A 222 -0.85 -0.31 -2.83
C ARG A 222 -0.17 0.78 -3.66
N SER A 223 -0.93 1.47 -4.52
CA SER A 223 -0.40 2.58 -5.31
C SER A 223 0.09 3.71 -4.41
N PHE A 224 -0.64 4.03 -3.34
CA PHE A 224 -0.17 5.00 -2.34
C PHE A 224 1.04 4.51 -1.54
N LEU A 225 1.13 3.21 -1.25
CA LEU A 225 2.29 2.66 -0.56
C LEU A 225 3.55 2.72 -1.44
N GLU A 226 3.46 2.29 -2.69
CA GLU A 226 4.64 2.07 -3.53
C GLU A 226 5.04 3.28 -4.39
N LEU A 227 4.05 4.13 -4.74
CA LEU A 227 4.19 5.23 -5.70
C LEU A 227 4.01 6.62 -5.07
N ALA A 228 3.93 6.75 -3.74
CA ALA A 228 3.71 8.05 -3.07
C ALA A 228 4.57 9.20 -3.65
N GLN A 229 5.87 8.96 -3.82
CA GLN A 229 6.80 9.96 -4.37
C GLN A 229 6.50 10.33 -5.83
N ALA A 230 6.08 9.36 -6.64
CA ALA A 230 5.71 9.61 -8.03
C ALA A 230 4.38 10.37 -8.12
N LEU A 231 3.40 10.00 -7.27
CA LEU A 231 2.10 10.66 -7.20
C LEU A 231 2.23 12.12 -6.72
N GLU A 232 3.10 12.40 -5.75
CA GLU A 232 3.40 13.78 -5.32
C GLU A 232 3.98 14.63 -6.45
N GLY A 233 4.84 14.05 -7.30
CA GLY A 233 5.42 14.72 -8.46
C GLY A 233 4.43 15.01 -9.60
N MET A 234 3.29 14.31 -9.66
CA MET A 234 2.27 14.49 -10.71
C MET A 234 1.25 15.61 -10.41
N VAL A 235 1.29 16.22 -9.22
CA VAL A 235 0.31 17.25 -8.76
C VAL A 235 0.84 18.69 -8.96
N HIS A 236 1.92 18.88 -9.71
CA HIS A 236 2.51 20.18 -10.02
C HIS A 236 2.33 20.55 -11.50
#